data_AF-A0A951YRA2-F1
#
_entry.id   AF-A0A951YRA2-F1
#
_cell.length_a   1.000
_cell.length_b   1.000
_cell.length_c   1.000
_cell.angle_alpha   90.00
_cell.angle_beta   90.00
_cell.angle_gamma   90.00
#
_symmetry.space_group_name_H-M   'P 1'
#
loop_
_entity.id
_entity.type
_entity.pdbx_description
1 polymer ?
#
loop_
_entity_poly.entity_id
_entity_poly.type
_entity_poly.pdbx_seq_one_letter_code
_entity_poly.pdbx_strand_id
1 'polypeptide(L)'
;MWVSGIMQGLMWREYDEQGFLVYSFVETVAAMHPYYLIRATGGLLYLAGGLVMVWNVWQTLKGRVRDETPMGGRVTPTPAAAATPAE
;
A
#
# COMPACT_ATOMS: atom_id res chain seq x y z
N MET A 1 11.45 4.59 -7.46
CA MET A 1 12.79 5.10 -7.08
C MET A 1 13.88 4.63 -8.03
N TRP A 2 13.67 3.53 -8.76
CA TRP A 2 14.62 3.10 -9.79
C TRP A 2 14.81 4.16 -10.89
N VAL A 3 13.71 4.74 -11.40
CA VAL A 3 13.73 5.83 -12.40
C VAL A 3 14.54 7.04 -11.93
N SER A 4 14.34 7.47 -10.68
CA SER A 4 15.06 8.61 -10.10
C SER A 4 16.55 8.31 -9.92
N GLY A 5 16.92 7.07 -9.54
CA GLY A 5 18.31 6.64 -9.44
C GLY A 5 19.03 6.56 -10.79
N ILE A 6 18.35 6.07 -11.83
CA ILE A 6 18.90 6.05 -13.20
C ILE A 6 19.13 7.48 -13.68
N MET A 7 18.13 8.36 -13.55
CA MET A 7 18.22 9.75 -14.00
C MET A 7 19.37 10.48 -13.31
N GLN A 8 19.49 10.35 -11.98
CA GLN A 8 20.56 10.97 -11.21
C GLN A 8 21.95 10.44 -11.62
N GLY A 9 22.08 9.13 -11.84
CA GLY A 9 23.33 8.52 -12.30
C GLY A 9 23.73 8.91 -13.73
N LEU A 10 22.75 9.11 -14.62
CA LEU A 10 22.99 9.56 -15.99
C LEU A 10 23.44 11.02 -16.01
N MET A 11 22.73 11.90 -15.30
CA MET A 11 23.03 13.34 -15.24
C MET A 11 24.44 13.61 -14.68
N TRP A 12 24.93 12.83 -13.72
CA TRP A 12 26.29 12.97 -13.18
C TRP A 12 27.40 12.43 -14.08
N ARG A 13 27.04 11.74 -15.17
CA ARG A 13 27.97 11.16 -16.14
C ARG A 13 27.84 11.78 -17.53
N GLU A 14 26.97 12.76 -17.69
CA GLU A 14 26.70 13.40 -18.97
C GLU A 14 27.69 14.54 -19.20
N TYR A 15 28.56 14.35 -20.20
CA TYR A 15 29.56 15.32 -20.64
C TYR A 15 29.18 15.86 -22.01
N ASP A 16 29.40 17.15 -22.24
CA ASP A 16 29.23 17.77 -23.56
C ASP A 16 30.39 17.41 -24.50
N GLU A 17 30.30 17.82 -25.77
CA GLU A 17 31.35 17.57 -26.77
C GLU A 17 32.69 18.25 -26.43
N GLN A 18 32.67 19.24 -25.54
CA GLN A 18 33.83 19.96 -25.03
C GLN A 18 34.41 19.36 -23.74
N GLY A 19 33.79 18.32 -23.17
CA GLY A 19 34.22 17.63 -21.96
C GLY A 19 33.76 18.26 -20.64
N PHE A 20 32.85 19.22 -20.66
CA PHE A 20 32.26 19.79 -19.44
C PHE A 20 31.04 18.98 -18.96
N LEU A 21 30.72 19.04 -17.66
CA LEU A 21 29.50 18.45 -17.13
C LEU A 21 28.28 19.23 -17.64
N VAL A 22 27.35 18.52 -18.28
CA VAL A 22 26.10 19.11 -18.81
C VAL A 22 25.19 19.56 -17.68
N TYR A 23 25.16 18.83 -16.56
CA TYR A 23 24.30 19.12 -15.42
C TYR A 23 25.11 19.41 -14.16
N SER A 24 24.76 20.51 -13.50
CA SER A 24 25.25 20.80 -12.16
C SER A 24 24.52 19.96 -11.10
N PHE A 25 25.16 19.77 -9.94
CA PHE A 25 24.56 19.02 -8.83
C PHE A 25 23.21 19.61 -8.38
N VAL A 26 23.09 20.95 -8.38
CA VAL A 26 21.87 21.65 -7.98
C VAL A 26 20.72 21.37 -8.95
N GLU A 27 20.98 21.31 -10.25
CA GLU A 27 19.97 20.95 -11.25
C GLU A 27 19.51 19.50 -11.10
N THR A 28 20.43 18.60 -10.76
CA THR A 28 20.06 17.20 -10.50
C THR A 28 19.13 17.12 -9.28
N VAL A 29 19.40 17.87 -8.22
CA VAL A 29 18.55 17.91 -7.02
C VAL A 29 17.18 18.49 -7.33
N ALA A 30 17.10 19.56 -8.14
CA ALA A 30 15.84 20.15 -8.56
C ALA A 30 14.98 19.15 -9.38
N ALA A 31 15.60 18.42 -10.31
CA ALA A 31 14.92 17.41 -11.12
C ALA A 31 14.37 16.23 -10.30
N MET A 32 14.93 15.96 -9.12
CA MET A 32 14.51 14.86 -8.24
C MET A 32 13.25 15.17 -7.42
N HIS A 33 12.88 16.44 -7.26
CA HIS A 33 11.74 16.86 -6.45
C HIS A 33 10.40 16.15 -6.77
N PRO A 34 9.95 16.03 -8.04
CA PRO A 34 8.71 15.31 -8.36
C PRO A 34 8.76 13.81 -7.97
N TYR A 35 9.93 13.17 -8.04
CA TYR A 35 10.08 11.78 -7.65
C TYR A 35 9.94 11.58 -6.13
N TYR A 36 10.40 12.55 -5.33
CA TYR A 36 10.18 12.51 -3.88
C TYR A 36 8.71 12.67 -3.50
N LEU A 37 7.94 13.47 -4.24
CA LEU A 37 6.49 13.56 -4.04
C LEU A 37 5.80 12.23 -4.30
N ILE A 38 6.11 11.58 -5.43
CA ILE A 38 5.54 10.25 -5.75
C ILE A 38 5.96 9.22 -4.69
N ARG A 39 7.21 9.29 -4.19
CA ARG A 39 7.67 8.45 -3.08
C ARG A 39 6.82 8.65 -1.83
N ALA A 40 6.61 9.90 -1.44
CA ALA A 40 5.87 10.26 -0.24
C ALA A 40 4.41 9.78 -0.35
N THR A 41 3.77 9.97 -1.50
CA THR A 41 2.41 9.48 -1.75
C THR A 41 2.33 7.97 -1.69
N GLY A 42 3.28 7.25 -2.30
CA GLY A 42 3.34 5.78 -2.19
C GLY A 42 3.54 5.30 -0.75
N GLY A 43 4.39 5.99 0.02
CA GLY A 43 4.59 5.73 1.45
C GLY A 43 3.34 6.02 2.28
N LEU A 44 2.59 7.08 1.96
CA LEU A 44 1.33 7.40 2.61
C LEU A 44 0.29 6.29 2.43
N LEU A 45 0.16 5.75 1.21
CA LEU A 45 -0.73 4.62 0.95
C LEU A 45 -0.32 3.36 1.72
N TYR A 46 0.98 3.10 1.83
CA TYR A 46 1.50 2.00 2.65
C TYR A 46 1.15 2.17 4.14
N LEU A 47 1.36 3.37 4.69
CA LEU A 47 0.99 3.69 6.07
C LEU A 47 -0.52 3.57 6.29
N ALA A 48 -1.34 4.04 5.35
CA ALA A 48 -2.79 3.88 5.39
C ALA A 48 -3.20 2.39 5.42
N GLY A 49 -2.57 1.54 4.60
CA GLY A 49 -2.77 0.09 4.66
C GLY A 49 -2.35 -0.51 6.00
N GLY A 50 -1.24 -0.06 6.58
CA GLY A 50 -0.80 -0.44 7.92
C GLY A 50 -1.81 -0.07 9.00
N LEU A 51 -2.41 1.12 8.93
CA LEU A 51 -3.47 1.54 9.85
C LEU A 51 -4.71 0.64 9.75
N VAL A 52 -5.10 0.25 8.54
CA VAL A 52 -6.19 -0.71 8.32
C VAL A 52 -5.84 -2.08 8.92
N MET A 53 -4.59 -2.53 8.79
CA MET A 53 -4.12 -3.77 9.40
C MET A 53 -4.18 -3.72 10.93
N VAL A 54 -3.70 -2.63 11.54
CA VAL A 54 -3.78 -2.40 13.00
C VAL A 54 -5.24 -2.41 13.46
N TRP A 55 -6.13 -1.74 12.72
CA TRP A 55 -7.56 -1.74 13.03
C TRP A 55 -8.14 -3.15 12.99
N ASN A 56 -7.88 -3.92 11.93
CA ASN A 56 -8.35 -5.31 11.82
C ASN A 56 -7.87 -6.17 12.99
N VAL A 57 -6.58 -6.13 13.31
CA VAL A 57 -6.00 -6.89 14.42
C VAL A 57 -6.64 -6.48 15.75
N TRP A 58 -6.87 -5.18 15.96
CA TRP A 58 -7.55 -4.71 17.17
C TRP A 58 -8.98 -5.23 17.27
N GLN A 59 -9.75 -5.22 16.17
CA GLN A 59 -11.10 -5.79 16.19
C GLN A 59 -11.07 -7.28 16.55
N THR A 60 -10.12 -8.04 16.02
CA THR A 60 -9.91 -9.46 16.37
C THR A 60 -9.57 -9.63 17.85
N LEU A 61 -8.66 -8.83 18.40
CA LEU A 61 -8.30 -8.86 19.83
C LEU A 61 -9.48 -8.52 20.74
N LYS A 62 -10.40 -7.66 20.30
CA LYS A 62 -11.65 -7.33 21.00
C LYS A 62 -12.70 -8.43 20.94
N GLY A 63 -12.40 -9.58 20.34
CA GLY A 63 -13.32 -10.72 20.26
C GLY A 63 -14.39 -10.59 19.17
N ARG A 64 -14.27 -9.61 18.26
CA ARG A 64 -15.12 -9.53 17.06
C ARG A 64 -14.59 -10.52 16.02
N VAL A 65 -14.83 -11.81 16.26
CA VAL A 65 -14.57 -12.86 15.28
C VAL A 65 -15.61 -12.75 14.17
N ARG A 66 -15.16 -12.80 12.92
CA ARG A 66 -16.07 -12.80 11.76
C ARG A 66 -16.83 -14.14 11.77
N ASP A 67 -18.16 -14.09 11.76
CA ASP A 67 -18.98 -15.27 11.52
C ASP A 67 -18.89 -15.61 10.03
N GLU A 68 -18.21 -16.71 9.71
CA GLU A 68 -17.98 -17.16 8.35
C GLU A 68 -18.67 -18.51 8.14
N THR A 69 -19.43 -18.66 7.05
CA THR A 69 -19.93 -19.96 6.63
C THR A 69 -18.73 -20.88 6.35
N PRO A 70 -18.65 -22.09 6.92
CA PRO A 70 -17.47 -22.94 6.80
C PRO A 70 -17.13 -23.18 5.33
N MET A 71 -15.92 -22.81 4.90
CA MET A 71 -15.46 -23.13 3.55
C MET A 71 -15.35 -24.66 3.41
N GLY A 72 -16.34 -25.25 2.74
CA GLY A 72 -16.50 -26.70 2.53
C GLY A 72 -17.55 -27.40 3.40
N GLY A 73 -18.24 -26.68 4.29
CA GLY A 73 -19.29 -27.27 5.13
C GLY A 73 -20.63 -27.31 4.41
N ARG A 74 -21.26 -28.50 4.38
CA ARG A 74 -22.66 -28.66 3.96
C ARG A 74 -23.52 -27.59 4.63
N VAL A 75 -24.37 -26.92 3.86
CA VAL A 75 -25.46 -26.09 4.39
C VAL A 75 -26.34 -27.03 5.23
N THR A 76 -26.17 -27.01 6.55
CA THR A 76 -27.21 -27.52 7.45
C THR A 76 -28.32 -26.48 7.42
N PRO A 77 -29.52 -26.81 6.90
CA PRO A 77 -30.63 -25.88 7.01
C PRO A 77 -30.90 -25.65 8.50
N THR A 78 -30.90 -24.38 8.90
CA THR A 78 -31.39 -23.93 10.21
C THR A 78 -32.74 -24.60 10.47
N PRO A 79 -32.93 -25.35 11.57
CA PRO A 79 -34.25 -25.85 11.91
C PRO A 79 -35.14 -24.63 12.11
N ALA A 80 -36.10 -24.46 11.21
CA ALA A 80 -37.13 -23.45 11.30
C ALA A 80 -37.74 -23.52 12.69
N ALA A 81 -37.82 -22.34 13.32
CA ALA A 81 -38.43 -22.07 14.61
C ALA A 81 -39.39 -23.16 15.09
N ALA A 82 -39.03 -23.80 16.22
CA ALA A 82 -39.99 -24.41 17.11
C ALA A 82 -40.88 -23.29 17.71
N ALA A 83 -41.77 -22.73 16.90
CA ALA A 83 -42.87 -21.90 17.36
C ALA A 83 -44.01 -22.85 17.76
N THR A 84 -44.01 -23.19 19.05
CA THR A 84 -45.17 -23.45 19.92
C THR A 84 -46.46 -24.02 19.32
N PRO A 85 -46.96 -25.17 19.81
CA PRO A 85 -48.31 -25.61 19.50
C PRO A 85 -49.30 -24.61 20.12
N ALA A 86 -50.09 -23.96 19.27
CA ALA A 86 -51.30 -23.28 19.72
C ALA A 86 -52.38 -24.35 19.90
N GLU A 87 -53.04 -24.29 21.06
CA GLU A 87 -54.28 -24.98 21.42
C GLU A 87 -55.38 -24.79 20.37
#